data_AF-A0A836BPK7-F1
#
_entry.id   AF-A0A836BPK7-F1
#
_cell.length_a   1.000
_cell.length_b   1.000
_cell.length_c   1.000
_cell.angle_alpha   90.00
_cell.angle_beta   90.00
_cell.angle_gamma   90.00
#
_symmetry.space_group_name_H-M   'P 1'
#
loop_
_entity.id
_entity.type
_entity.pdbx_description
1 polymer ?
#
loop_
_entity_poly.entity_id
_entity_poly.type
_entity_poly.pdbx_seq_one_letter_code
_entity_poly.pdbx_strand_id
1 'polypeptide(L)'
;MDAMEVDDDDPVVRELDVYVCNEFAGSNTQLGLLQHPLRPPWRPYDYSKVKAMRYKQNAKRFEVDLPLETESRNYNDIIEDLKKVKQFTLRSTLTEDRTNLAIGTVRGGKLLIAPLDFAVQLRPSLHHLNVAATAKDKANADSEEEEDDEPKLHAVEVQVQKRETERQAAARKNSYAYLSQKEEEEPFVNLDVHSEESDAAARIWDKFMSARDFDHAANRLDRPAYLKALVPPPASAAGYPGAGAAGAEAGGLAGAAGAPGAAAASASGALSEATRSALPASLKALFKEHTVCSMANVRSWLDSAPAAAAAREAALLPDKALHEAVIALGTVSSLHRVYVLNKTGDEKTDPLRKLVVELLEGKESFKRSEFNDLARTHNMTFTESQYNKVVKDICESKGNTWHIKNGASGL
;
A
#
# COMPACT_ATOMS: atom_id res chain seq x y z
N MET A 1 -0.54 -41.33 -21.71
CA MET A 1 -1.16 -40.05 -21.30
C MET A 1 -2.46 -40.45 -20.64
N ASP A 2 -2.41 -40.73 -19.35
CA ASP A 2 -3.61 -41.06 -18.57
C ASP A 2 -4.48 -39.81 -18.50
N ALA A 3 -5.73 -39.96 -18.91
CA ALA A 3 -6.78 -39.03 -18.57
C ALA A 3 -6.87 -39.00 -17.04
N MET A 4 -6.78 -37.82 -16.45
CA MET A 4 -7.13 -37.65 -15.03
C MET A 4 -8.58 -38.10 -14.87
N GLU A 5 -8.79 -39.25 -14.22
CA GLU A 5 -10.08 -39.65 -13.69
C GLU A 5 -10.50 -38.54 -12.72
N VAL A 6 -11.51 -37.78 -13.11
CA VAL A 6 -12.17 -36.80 -12.25
C VAL A 6 -12.99 -37.64 -11.29
N ASP A 7 -12.67 -37.58 -9.99
CA ASP A 7 -13.46 -38.26 -8.95
C ASP A 7 -14.96 -37.97 -9.18
N ASP A 8 -15.76 -39.02 -9.39
CA ASP A 8 -17.20 -39.02 -9.65
C ASP A 8 -18.06 -38.48 -8.48
N ASP A 9 -17.44 -37.85 -7.47
CA ASP A 9 -18.07 -37.44 -6.21
C ASP A 9 -18.65 -36.00 -6.20
N ASP A 10 -18.52 -35.23 -7.29
CA ASP A 10 -19.14 -33.89 -7.41
C ASP A 10 -20.01 -33.76 -8.67
N PRO A 11 -21.25 -34.29 -8.65
CA PRO A 11 -22.13 -34.25 -9.80
C PRO A 11 -22.60 -32.81 -10.09
N VAL A 12 -22.55 -32.40 -11.35
CA VAL A 12 -23.10 -31.11 -11.79
C VAL A 12 -24.61 -31.07 -11.51
N VAL A 13 -25.00 -30.30 -10.50
CA VAL A 13 -26.41 -30.17 -10.08
C VAL A 13 -27.18 -29.19 -10.98
N ARG A 14 -26.49 -28.20 -11.56
CA ARG A 14 -27.11 -27.14 -12.36
C ARG A 14 -26.09 -26.46 -13.27
N GLU A 15 -26.49 -26.25 -14.52
CA GLU A 15 -25.77 -25.42 -15.48
C GLU A 15 -26.46 -24.04 -15.57
N LEU A 16 -25.68 -22.97 -15.61
CA LEU A 16 -26.17 -21.59 -15.72
C LEU A 16 -25.48 -20.91 -16.90
N ASP A 17 -26.28 -20.35 -17.80
CA ASP A 17 -25.77 -19.53 -18.88
C ASP A 17 -25.22 -18.21 -18.32
N VAL A 18 -23.97 -17.88 -18.68
CA VAL A 18 -23.28 -16.68 -18.22
C VAL A 18 -23.36 -15.59 -19.29
N TYR A 19 -23.89 -14.44 -18.91
CA TYR A 19 -24.02 -13.26 -19.78
C TYR A 19 -23.20 -12.11 -19.24
N VAL A 20 -22.40 -11.48 -20.09
CA VAL A 20 -21.70 -10.25 -19.74
C VAL A 20 -22.57 -9.06 -20.18
N CYS A 21 -23.08 -8.32 -19.19
CA CYS A 21 -23.91 -7.15 -19.41
C CYS A 21 -23.01 -5.92 -19.45
N ASN A 22 -22.79 -5.38 -20.65
CA ASN A 22 -21.91 -4.23 -20.86
C ASN A 22 -22.60 -3.13 -21.69
N GLU A 23 -23.91 -2.97 -21.52
CA GLU A 23 -24.71 -2.01 -22.31
C GLU A 23 -24.25 -0.55 -22.16
N PHE A 24 -23.59 -0.23 -21.05
CA PHE A 24 -23.11 1.11 -20.73
C PHE A 24 -21.64 1.35 -21.14
N ALA A 25 -20.99 0.39 -21.81
CA ALA A 25 -19.64 0.56 -22.34
C ALA A 25 -19.55 1.80 -23.24
N GLY A 26 -18.76 2.80 -22.82
CA GLY A 26 -18.58 4.05 -23.57
C GLY A 26 -19.72 5.07 -23.40
N SER A 27 -20.66 4.82 -22.49
CA SER A 27 -21.65 5.81 -22.05
C SER A 27 -21.12 6.63 -20.86
N ASN A 28 -21.86 7.67 -20.45
CA ASN A 28 -21.57 8.44 -19.23
C ASN A 28 -22.10 7.76 -17.96
N THR A 29 -22.72 6.59 -18.08
CA THR A 29 -23.23 5.83 -16.93
C THR A 29 -22.13 4.91 -16.42
N GLN A 30 -21.84 4.99 -15.12
CA GLN A 30 -20.81 4.21 -14.47
C GLN A 30 -21.40 3.35 -13.35
N LEU A 31 -20.83 2.15 -13.16
CA LEU A 31 -21.16 1.23 -12.08
C LEU A 31 -20.01 1.20 -11.07
N GLY A 32 -20.26 1.77 -9.89
CA GLY A 32 -19.27 1.86 -8.81
C GLY A 32 -19.67 1.05 -7.58
N LEU A 33 -18.69 0.46 -6.89
CA LEU A 33 -18.90 -0.19 -5.60
C LEU A 33 -18.53 0.77 -4.46
N LEU A 34 -19.49 1.08 -3.58
CA LEU A 34 -19.30 1.90 -2.40
C LEU A 34 -19.21 1.02 -1.15
N GLN A 35 -18.04 0.97 -0.52
CA GLN A 35 -17.78 0.14 0.66
C GLN A 35 -17.69 0.96 1.95
N HIS A 36 -18.08 0.37 3.08
CA HIS A 36 -17.99 1.01 4.41
C HIS A 36 -17.20 0.12 5.37
N PRO A 37 -15.86 0.15 5.34
CA PRO A 37 -15.03 -0.74 6.16
C PRO A 37 -15.28 -0.64 7.68
N LEU A 38 -15.76 0.52 8.14
CA LEU A 38 -16.04 0.81 9.55
C LEU A 38 -17.51 0.55 9.95
N ARG A 39 -18.32 -0.03 9.05
CA ARG A 39 -19.71 -0.38 9.34
C ARG A 39 -19.94 -1.88 9.20
N PRO A 40 -20.57 -2.51 10.21
CA PRO A 40 -20.96 -3.90 10.09
C PRO A 40 -22.20 -4.06 9.18
N PRO A 41 -22.39 -5.22 8.53
CA PRO A 41 -23.49 -5.45 7.59
C PRO A 41 -24.90 -5.26 8.18
N TRP A 42 -25.10 -5.55 9.47
CA TRP A 42 -26.39 -5.39 10.15
C TRP A 42 -26.70 -3.95 10.56
N ARG A 43 -25.80 -3.00 10.32
CA ARG A 43 -26.01 -1.57 10.62
C ARG A 43 -25.46 -0.68 9.49
N PRO A 44 -26.04 -0.78 8.28
CA PRO A 44 -25.65 0.04 7.14
C PRO A 44 -26.01 1.51 7.37
N TYR A 45 -25.44 2.40 6.55
CA TYR A 45 -25.88 3.78 6.49
C TYR A 45 -27.20 3.87 5.72
N ASP A 46 -28.10 4.72 6.21
CA ASP A 46 -29.37 5.00 5.56
C ASP A 46 -29.18 6.10 4.51
N TYR A 47 -28.99 5.69 3.26
CA TYR A 47 -28.75 6.60 2.14
C TYR A 47 -30.01 7.40 1.73
N SER A 48 -31.20 7.00 2.19
CA SER A 48 -32.42 7.77 1.93
C SER A 48 -32.44 9.13 2.64
N LYS A 49 -31.66 9.25 3.73
CA LYS A 49 -31.55 10.46 4.56
C LYS A 49 -30.37 11.34 4.18
N VAL A 50 -29.69 11.05 3.06
CA VAL A 50 -28.55 11.86 2.60
C VAL A 50 -29.01 13.30 2.37
N LYS A 51 -28.27 14.24 2.95
CA LYS A 51 -28.51 15.66 2.75
C LYS A 51 -27.86 16.17 1.47
N ALA A 52 -26.66 15.69 1.18
CA ALA A 52 -25.92 16.03 -0.03
C ALA A 52 -24.95 14.91 -0.38
N MET A 53 -24.90 14.54 -1.65
CA MET A 53 -23.87 13.68 -2.22
C MET A 53 -23.13 14.46 -3.29
N ARG A 54 -21.81 14.50 -3.18
CA ARG A 54 -20.92 15.30 -4.02
C ARG A 54 -19.89 14.38 -4.65
N TYR A 55 -19.64 14.55 -5.94
CA TYR A 55 -18.76 13.69 -6.71
C TYR A 55 -17.77 14.49 -7.56
N LYS A 56 -16.51 14.07 -7.55
CA LYS A 56 -15.45 14.53 -8.45
C LYS A 56 -15.18 13.43 -9.48
N GLN A 57 -15.42 13.72 -10.75
CA GLN A 57 -15.46 12.72 -11.83
C GLN A 57 -14.07 12.15 -12.15
N ASN A 58 -13.07 13.03 -12.28
CA ASN A 58 -11.70 12.64 -12.63
C ASN A 58 -10.99 12.01 -11.44
N ALA A 59 -11.14 12.59 -10.24
CA ALA A 59 -10.57 12.05 -9.00
C ALA A 59 -11.32 10.82 -8.46
N LYS A 60 -12.49 10.48 -9.03
CA LYS A 60 -13.41 9.44 -8.54
C LYS A 60 -13.66 9.53 -7.02
N ARG A 61 -13.86 10.75 -6.51
CA ARG A 61 -14.07 11.03 -5.09
C ARG A 61 -15.50 11.39 -4.77
N PHE A 62 -16.04 10.76 -3.73
CA PHE A 62 -17.35 11.02 -3.18
C PHE A 62 -17.23 11.68 -1.81
N GLU A 63 -18.09 12.66 -1.57
CA GLU A 63 -18.42 13.17 -0.24
C GLU A 63 -19.91 12.99 -0.01
N VAL A 64 -20.28 12.36 1.10
CA VAL A 64 -21.68 12.10 1.45
C VAL A 64 -21.94 12.68 2.83
N ASP A 65 -22.88 13.61 2.91
CA ASP A 65 -23.32 14.21 4.16
C ASP A 65 -24.56 13.50 4.70
N LEU A 66 -24.39 12.85 5.85
CA LEU A 66 -25.43 12.08 6.54
C LEU A 66 -25.80 12.77 7.85
N PRO A 67 -27.10 12.86 8.19
CA PRO A 67 -27.54 13.39 9.47
C PRO A 67 -27.14 12.47 10.63
N LEU A 68 -26.85 13.06 11.79
CA LEU A 68 -26.83 12.32 13.05
C LEU A 68 -28.23 12.31 13.67
N GLU A 69 -28.54 11.22 14.37
CA GLU A 69 -29.72 11.13 15.23
C GLU A 69 -29.49 11.93 16.52
N THR A 70 -29.94 13.18 16.53
CA THR A 70 -29.79 14.09 17.67
C THR A 70 -30.82 13.88 18.78
N GLU A 71 -31.91 13.15 18.50
CA GLU A 71 -32.99 12.88 19.46
C GLU A 71 -32.71 11.65 20.33
N SER A 72 -31.66 10.89 20.03
CA SER A 72 -31.33 9.69 20.80
C SER A 72 -30.63 10.06 22.12
N ARG A 73 -30.83 9.23 23.14
CA ARG A 73 -30.07 9.30 24.41
C ARG A 73 -28.54 9.21 24.24
N ASN A 74 -28.08 8.78 23.07
CA ASN A 74 -26.67 8.61 22.74
C ASN A 74 -26.06 9.91 22.17
N TYR A 75 -26.88 10.93 21.94
CA TYR A 75 -26.44 12.27 21.57
C TYR A 75 -26.30 13.14 22.81
N ASN A 76 -25.18 13.85 22.94
CA ASN A 76 -24.98 14.81 24.02
C ASN A 76 -25.26 16.22 23.50
N ASP A 77 -26.41 16.76 23.87
CA ASP A 77 -26.90 18.08 23.50
C ASP A 77 -26.50 19.19 24.49
N ILE A 78 -25.85 18.83 25.61
CA ILE A 78 -25.45 19.75 26.70
C ILE A 78 -24.03 20.32 26.46
N ILE A 79 -23.42 20.06 25.30
CA ILE A 79 -22.10 20.60 24.92
C ILE A 79 -22.26 22.01 24.31
N GLU A 80 -21.22 22.84 24.34
CA GLU A 80 -21.14 24.10 23.59
C GLU A 80 -21.64 23.94 22.14
N ASP A 81 -22.48 24.88 21.68
CA ASP A 81 -23.11 24.82 20.35
C ASP A 81 -22.10 24.68 19.20
N LEU A 82 -20.90 25.26 19.34
CA LEU A 82 -19.82 25.14 18.35
C LEU A 82 -19.29 23.70 18.18
N LYS A 83 -19.49 22.83 19.18
CA LYS A 83 -19.06 21.42 19.15
C LYS A 83 -20.22 20.47 18.84
N LYS A 84 -21.45 20.97 18.68
CA LYS A 84 -22.63 20.15 18.36
C LYS A 84 -22.59 19.70 16.91
N VAL A 85 -22.17 18.46 16.69
CA VAL A 85 -22.16 17.84 15.37
C VAL A 85 -23.57 17.32 15.06
N LYS A 86 -24.26 17.92 14.08
CA LYS A 86 -25.61 17.50 13.63
C LYS A 86 -25.58 16.58 12.41
N GLN A 87 -24.45 16.54 11.72
CA GLN A 87 -24.23 15.72 10.53
C GLN A 87 -22.76 15.31 10.46
N PHE A 88 -22.47 14.17 9.85
CA PHE A 88 -21.10 13.73 9.58
C PHE A 88 -20.93 13.51 8.08
N THR A 89 -19.72 13.80 7.60
CA THR A 89 -19.35 13.62 6.20
C THR A 89 -18.56 12.34 6.04
N LEU A 90 -19.00 11.47 5.14
CA LEU A 90 -18.20 10.35 4.66
C LEU A 90 -17.37 10.84 3.46
N ARG A 91 -16.06 10.60 3.47
CA ARG A 91 -15.17 10.86 2.34
C ARG A 91 -14.68 9.55 1.77
N SER A 92 -14.68 9.44 0.44
CA SER A 92 -14.21 8.24 -0.24
C SER A 92 -12.71 8.27 -0.53
N THR A 93 -12.10 7.09 -0.51
CA THR A 93 -10.78 6.81 -1.07
C THR A 93 -10.92 5.75 -2.14
N LEU A 94 -10.29 5.95 -3.30
CA LEU A 94 -10.28 4.96 -4.36
C LEU A 94 -9.57 3.69 -3.88
N THR A 95 -10.16 2.53 -4.18
CA THR A 95 -9.55 1.23 -3.87
C THR A 95 -8.61 0.87 -5.01
N GLU A 96 -7.41 0.40 -4.69
CA GLU A 96 -6.49 -0.12 -5.70
C GLU A 96 -6.99 -1.48 -6.20
N ASP A 97 -7.57 -1.47 -7.39
CA ASP A 97 -8.03 -2.68 -8.04
C ASP A 97 -6.83 -3.44 -8.63
N ARG A 98 -6.36 -4.46 -7.91
CA ARG A 98 -5.32 -5.39 -8.42
C ARG A 98 -5.84 -6.34 -9.50
N THR A 99 -7.17 -6.39 -9.67
CA THR A 99 -7.89 -7.30 -10.54
C THR A 99 -9.17 -6.63 -11.03
N ASN A 100 -9.69 -7.08 -12.18
CA ASN A 100 -10.98 -6.64 -12.67
C ASN A 100 -12.09 -7.19 -11.77
N LEU A 101 -12.99 -6.32 -11.33
CA LEU A 101 -14.14 -6.69 -10.50
C LEU A 101 -15.43 -6.62 -11.32
N ALA A 102 -16.41 -7.43 -10.95
CA ALA A 102 -17.73 -7.42 -11.57
C ALA A 102 -18.80 -7.79 -10.54
N ILE A 103 -20.02 -7.31 -10.76
CA ILE A 103 -21.20 -7.69 -9.99
C ILE A 103 -21.94 -8.79 -10.77
N GLY A 104 -22.24 -9.90 -10.08
CA GLY A 104 -23.00 -11.02 -10.62
C GLY A 104 -24.38 -11.13 -9.97
N THR A 105 -25.43 -11.32 -10.75
CA THR A 105 -26.77 -11.65 -10.25
C THR A 105 -27.37 -12.83 -11.00
N VAL A 106 -28.15 -13.66 -10.31
CA VAL A 106 -28.82 -14.82 -10.91
C VAL A 106 -30.30 -14.49 -11.10
N ARG A 107 -30.77 -14.43 -12.35
CA ARG A 107 -32.16 -14.15 -12.70
C ARG A 107 -32.65 -15.14 -13.75
N GLY A 108 -33.76 -15.83 -13.47
CA GLY A 108 -34.38 -16.74 -14.45
C GLY A 108 -33.48 -17.89 -14.91
N GLY A 109 -32.59 -18.40 -14.04
CA GLY A 109 -31.65 -19.47 -14.39
C GLY A 109 -30.42 -19.03 -15.19
N LYS A 110 -30.18 -17.72 -15.30
CA LYS A 110 -29.04 -17.12 -15.99
C LYS A 110 -28.17 -16.33 -15.01
N LEU A 111 -26.85 -16.40 -15.14
CA LEU A 111 -25.90 -15.58 -14.40
C LEU A 111 -25.55 -14.35 -15.24
N LEU A 112 -25.97 -13.18 -14.77
CA LEU A 112 -25.70 -11.89 -15.40
C LEU A 112 -24.54 -11.23 -14.68
N ILE A 113 -23.49 -10.86 -15.41
CA ILE A 113 -22.26 -10.26 -14.88
C ILE A 113 -22.06 -8.88 -15.50
N ALA A 114 -21.97 -7.84 -14.67
CA ALA A 114 -21.66 -6.47 -15.10
C ALA A 114 -20.30 -6.02 -14.53
N PRO A 115 -19.34 -5.57 -15.37
CA PRO A 115 -18.04 -5.11 -14.90
C PRO A 115 -18.18 -3.84 -14.04
N LEU A 116 -17.33 -3.71 -13.02
CA LEU A 116 -17.25 -2.52 -12.17
C LEU A 116 -16.27 -1.50 -12.75
N ASP A 117 -16.67 -0.23 -12.81
CA ASP A 117 -15.82 0.88 -13.29
C ASP A 117 -14.85 1.40 -12.22
N PHE A 118 -15.22 1.23 -10.94
CA PHE A 118 -14.39 1.58 -9.79
C PHE A 118 -14.96 0.99 -8.49
N ALA A 119 -14.08 0.82 -7.50
CA ALA A 119 -14.46 0.58 -6.11
C ALA A 119 -13.91 1.68 -5.19
N VAL A 120 -14.74 2.19 -4.29
CA VAL A 120 -14.36 3.23 -3.31
C VAL A 120 -14.69 2.81 -1.89
N GLN A 121 -13.84 3.20 -0.95
CA GLN A 121 -14.07 3.02 0.48
C GLN A 121 -14.46 4.35 1.13
N LEU A 122 -15.64 4.41 1.74
CA LEU A 122 -16.12 5.58 2.47
C LEU A 122 -15.76 5.47 3.96
N ARG A 123 -15.12 6.52 4.47
CA ARG A 123 -14.75 6.66 5.88
C ARG A 123 -15.27 7.98 6.45
N PRO A 124 -15.69 8.03 7.73
CA PRO A 124 -16.05 9.28 8.39
C PRO A 124 -14.86 10.24 8.41
N SER A 125 -15.11 11.48 8.01
CA SER A 125 -14.14 12.57 8.03
C SER A 125 -14.33 13.42 9.29
N LEU A 126 -13.21 13.82 9.91
CA LEU A 126 -13.18 14.72 11.06
C LEU A 126 -12.75 16.14 10.65
N HIS A 127 -12.97 16.54 9.39
CA HIS A 127 -12.52 17.84 8.87
C HIS A 127 -13.02 19.05 9.69
N HIS A 128 -14.20 18.94 10.32
CA HIS A 128 -14.73 19.96 11.21
C HIS A 128 -13.81 20.28 12.41
N LEU A 129 -12.98 19.35 12.86
CA LEU A 129 -12.00 19.58 13.93
C LEU A 129 -10.81 20.42 13.45
N ASN A 130 -10.41 20.29 12.19
CA ASN A 130 -9.32 21.07 11.63
C ASN A 130 -9.71 22.54 11.47
N VAL A 131 -10.95 22.81 11.07
CA VAL A 131 -11.48 24.19 10.95
C VAL A 131 -11.55 24.87 12.31
N ALA A 132 -11.93 24.15 13.36
CA ALA A 132 -11.94 24.70 14.72
C ALA A 132 -10.53 25.01 15.24
N ALA A 133 -9.54 24.19 14.90
CA ALA A 133 -8.14 24.44 15.25
C ALA A 133 -7.58 25.65 14.49
N THR A 134 -7.77 25.72 13.17
CA THR A 134 -7.28 26.86 12.37
C THR A 134 -8.01 28.16 12.66
N ALA A 135 -9.30 28.12 13.02
CA ALA A 135 -10.03 29.29 13.50
C ALA A 135 -9.51 29.77 14.86
N LYS A 136 -9.10 28.86 15.73
CA LYS A 136 -8.50 29.21 17.03
C LYS A 136 -7.08 29.77 16.86
N ASP A 137 -6.29 29.22 15.95
CA ASP A 137 -4.95 29.72 15.61
C ASP A 137 -5.05 31.09 14.93
N LYS A 138 -6.01 31.29 14.02
CA LYS A 138 -6.30 32.59 13.42
C LYS A 138 -6.80 33.62 14.43
N ALA A 139 -7.69 33.25 15.36
CA ALA A 139 -8.15 34.17 16.39
C ALA A 139 -7.03 34.58 17.37
N ASN A 140 -6.04 33.72 17.58
CA ASN A 140 -4.85 34.04 18.38
C ASN A 140 -3.86 34.93 17.60
N ALA A 141 -3.76 34.75 16.29
CA ALA A 141 -2.95 35.61 15.41
C ALA A 141 -3.59 36.99 15.18
N ASP A 142 -4.91 37.06 15.02
CA ASP A 142 -5.68 38.29 14.82
C ASP A 142 -5.73 39.14 16.11
N SER A 143 -5.51 38.53 17.28
CA SER A 143 -5.29 39.26 18.54
C SER A 143 -3.85 39.77 18.74
N GLU A 144 -2.90 39.35 17.89
CA GLU A 144 -1.50 39.79 17.90
C GLU A 144 -1.15 40.71 16.70
N GLU A 145 -2.08 40.94 15.76
CA GLU A 145 -1.87 41.75 14.54
C GLU A 145 -2.62 43.12 14.55
N GLU A 146 -2.92 43.71 15.72
CA GLU A 146 -3.28 45.15 15.82
C GLU A 146 -2.04 46.04 16.05
N GLU A 147 -0.97 45.89 15.25
CA GLU A 147 0.05 46.95 15.03
C GLU A 147 1.04 46.52 13.93
N ASP A 148 0.71 46.77 12.66
CA ASP A 148 1.61 47.35 11.64
C ASP A 148 0.93 47.36 10.25
N ASP A 149 0.19 48.44 9.99
CA ASP A 149 -0.31 48.77 8.66
C ASP A 149 0.76 49.60 7.92
N GLU A 150 1.70 48.93 7.27
CA GLU A 150 2.52 49.53 6.21
C GLU A 150 2.36 48.76 4.88
N PRO A 151 1.91 49.41 3.79
CA PRO A 151 1.66 48.74 2.52
C PRO A 151 2.98 48.37 1.83
N LYS A 152 3.34 47.07 1.88
CA LYS A 152 4.46 46.53 1.09
C LYS A 152 4.12 46.54 -0.41
N LEU A 153 4.80 47.45 -1.11
CA LEU A 153 4.85 47.56 -2.57
C LEU A 153 5.18 46.20 -3.21
N HIS A 154 4.30 45.74 -4.11
CA HIS A 154 4.52 44.54 -4.92
C HIS A 154 5.73 44.71 -5.84
N ALA A 155 6.87 44.12 -5.47
CA ALA A 155 7.93 43.85 -6.42
C ALA A 155 7.50 42.67 -7.30
N VAL A 156 7.16 42.95 -8.55
CA VAL A 156 6.93 41.93 -9.59
C VAL A 156 8.28 41.30 -9.92
N GLU A 157 8.66 40.26 -9.18
CA GLU A 157 9.78 39.40 -9.56
C GLU A 157 9.32 38.51 -10.72
N VAL A 158 9.75 38.88 -11.92
CA VAL A 158 9.62 38.04 -13.11
C VAL A 158 10.56 36.84 -12.94
N GLN A 159 10.09 35.80 -12.25
CA GLN A 159 10.77 34.50 -12.21
C GLN A 159 10.71 33.89 -13.61
N VAL A 160 11.79 34.07 -14.35
CA VAL A 160 12.02 33.39 -15.62
C VAL A 160 11.98 31.89 -15.37
N GLN A 161 10.91 31.24 -15.81
CA GLN A 161 10.77 29.79 -15.74
C GLN A 161 11.94 29.13 -16.48
N LYS A 162 12.86 28.55 -15.71
CA LYS A 162 13.92 27.69 -16.23
C LYS A 162 13.23 26.56 -17.00
N ARG A 163 13.50 26.46 -18.31
CA ARG A 163 12.92 25.44 -19.20
C ARG A 163 13.17 24.06 -18.60
N GLU A 164 12.12 23.49 -18.03
CA GLU A 164 12.20 22.24 -17.29
C GLU A 164 12.40 21.07 -18.25
N THR A 165 13.20 20.08 -17.84
CA THR A 165 13.37 18.85 -18.62
C THR A 165 12.13 17.98 -18.52
N GLU A 166 11.80 17.26 -19.59
CA GLU A 166 10.59 16.42 -19.69
C GLU A 166 10.47 15.40 -18.54
N ARG A 167 11.60 14.89 -18.06
CA ARG A 167 11.68 13.97 -16.91
C ARG A 167 11.37 14.64 -15.56
N GLN A 168 11.75 15.90 -15.38
CA GLN A 168 11.44 16.66 -14.16
C GLN A 168 9.99 17.13 -14.15
N ALA A 169 9.47 17.56 -15.31
CA ALA A 169 8.05 17.87 -15.49
C ALA A 169 7.16 16.64 -15.23
N ALA A 170 7.57 15.44 -15.67
CA ALA A 170 6.88 14.19 -15.37
C ALA A 170 6.94 13.82 -13.87
N ALA A 171 8.10 14.01 -13.22
CA ALA A 171 8.25 13.76 -11.79
C ALA A 171 7.41 14.72 -10.94
N ARG A 172 7.28 15.99 -11.34
CA ARG A 172 6.37 16.95 -10.70
C ARG A 172 4.91 16.58 -10.94
N LYS A 173 4.52 16.19 -12.15
CA LYS A 173 3.16 15.74 -12.45
C LYS A 173 2.74 14.47 -11.69
N ASN A 174 3.69 13.59 -11.39
CA ASN A 174 3.46 12.41 -10.54
C ASN A 174 3.69 12.68 -9.06
N SER A 175 4.08 13.90 -8.67
CA SER A 175 4.24 14.24 -7.26
C SER A 175 2.88 14.34 -6.58
N TYR A 176 2.79 13.83 -5.35
CA TYR A 176 1.58 13.86 -4.53
C TYR A 176 0.99 15.27 -4.40
N ALA A 177 1.82 16.29 -4.33
CA ALA A 177 1.39 17.69 -4.25
C ALA A 177 0.63 18.14 -5.50
N TYR A 178 1.10 17.79 -6.70
CA TYR A 178 0.44 18.15 -7.95
C TYR A 178 -0.88 17.38 -8.14
N LEU A 179 -0.90 16.08 -7.81
CA LEU A 179 -2.10 15.27 -7.85
C LEU A 179 -3.15 15.79 -6.85
N SER A 180 -2.75 16.12 -5.62
CA SER A 180 -3.63 16.68 -4.60
C SER A 180 -4.18 18.05 -5.01
N GLN A 181 -3.36 18.91 -5.63
CA GLN A 181 -3.80 20.22 -6.11
C GLN A 181 -4.81 20.07 -7.24
N LYS A 182 -4.55 19.19 -8.21
CA LYS A 182 -5.48 18.92 -9.32
C LYS A 182 -6.79 18.29 -8.82
N GLU A 183 -6.71 17.41 -7.82
CA GLU A 183 -7.88 16.88 -7.13
C GLU A 183 -8.67 17.98 -6.40
N GLU A 184 -8.01 18.98 -5.83
CA GLU A 184 -8.65 20.10 -5.13
C GLU A 184 -9.31 21.09 -6.09
N GLU A 185 -8.63 21.42 -7.19
CA GLU A 185 -9.12 22.29 -8.28
C GLU A 185 -10.35 21.73 -9.00
N GLU A 186 -10.54 20.41 -9.02
CA GLU A 186 -11.72 19.80 -9.63
C GLU A 186 -13.00 20.18 -8.85
N PRO A 187 -14.00 20.81 -9.49
CA PRO A 187 -15.23 21.19 -8.81
C PRO A 187 -16.08 19.97 -8.47
N PHE A 188 -16.80 20.05 -7.35
CA PHE A 188 -17.77 19.02 -6.99
C PHE A 188 -19.03 19.12 -7.87
N VAL A 189 -19.50 17.97 -8.34
CA VAL A 189 -20.82 17.80 -8.94
C VAL A 189 -21.76 17.27 -7.88
N ASN A 190 -22.90 17.96 -7.67
CA ASN A 190 -23.93 17.48 -6.76
C ASN A 190 -24.72 16.35 -7.44
N LEU A 191 -24.95 15.27 -6.70
CA LEU A 191 -25.70 14.11 -7.15
C LEU A 191 -27.01 14.00 -6.37
N ASP A 192 -28.09 13.75 -7.09
CA ASP A 192 -29.37 13.37 -6.49
C ASP A 192 -29.35 11.87 -6.17
N VAL A 193 -29.61 11.54 -4.91
CA VAL A 193 -29.59 10.16 -4.43
C VAL A 193 -30.99 9.57 -4.54
N HIS A 194 -31.10 8.50 -5.34
CA HIS A 194 -32.31 7.69 -5.42
C HIS A 194 -32.16 6.44 -4.55
N SER A 195 -33.18 6.11 -3.76
CA SER A 195 -33.22 4.88 -2.97
C SER A 195 -33.37 3.65 -3.86
N GLU A 196 -33.06 2.47 -3.31
CA GLU A 196 -33.25 1.17 -3.98
C GLU A 196 -34.72 0.95 -4.39
N GLU A 197 -35.66 1.48 -3.62
CA GLU A 197 -37.10 1.39 -3.87
C GLU A 197 -37.59 2.37 -4.96
N SER A 198 -36.73 3.24 -5.48
CA SER A 198 -37.13 4.22 -6.48
C SER A 198 -37.27 3.59 -7.87
N ASP A 199 -38.35 3.95 -8.59
CA ASP A 199 -38.57 3.54 -9.98
C ASP A 199 -37.38 3.88 -10.90
N ALA A 200 -36.69 5.00 -10.64
CA ALA A 200 -35.52 5.39 -11.41
C ALA A 200 -34.36 4.39 -11.23
N ALA A 201 -34.11 3.97 -9.98
CA ALA A 201 -33.08 2.97 -9.65
C ALA A 201 -33.42 1.62 -10.28
N ALA A 202 -34.67 1.16 -10.16
CA ALA A 202 -35.13 -0.09 -10.76
C ALA A 202 -34.96 -0.10 -12.28
N ARG A 203 -35.33 0.99 -12.98
CA ARG A 203 -35.16 1.10 -14.44
C ARG A 203 -33.70 1.07 -14.87
N ILE A 204 -32.81 1.71 -14.12
CA ILE A 204 -31.37 1.70 -14.41
C ILE A 204 -30.80 0.31 -14.15
N TRP A 205 -31.19 -0.33 -13.05
CA TRP A 205 -30.78 -1.69 -12.71
C TRP A 205 -31.23 -2.72 -13.76
N ASP A 206 -32.47 -2.65 -14.21
CA ASP A 206 -32.98 -3.54 -15.27
C ASP A 206 -32.21 -3.38 -16.59
N LYS A 207 -31.74 -2.16 -16.91
CA LYS A 207 -30.85 -1.92 -18.07
C LYS A 207 -29.42 -2.43 -17.84
N PHE A 208 -28.91 -2.33 -16.62
CA PHE A 208 -27.60 -2.93 -16.29
C PHE A 208 -27.63 -4.46 -16.39
N MET A 209 -28.81 -5.05 -16.17
CA MET A 209 -29.03 -6.48 -16.14
C MET A 209 -29.80 -7.00 -17.37
N SER A 210 -29.90 -6.22 -18.45
CA SER A 210 -30.40 -6.73 -19.72
C SER A 210 -29.29 -7.49 -20.45
N ALA A 211 -29.50 -8.80 -20.56
CA ALA A 211 -28.63 -9.66 -21.35
C ALA A 211 -28.78 -9.31 -22.83
N ARG A 212 -27.65 -9.06 -23.50
CA ARG A 212 -27.55 -9.17 -24.95
C ARG A 212 -26.77 -10.42 -25.28
N ASP A 213 -27.28 -11.19 -26.24
CA ASP A 213 -26.55 -12.31 -26.80
C ASP A 213 -25.37 -11.75 -27.59
N PHE A 214 -24.16 -11.89 -27.04
CA PHE A 214 -22.93 -11.61 -27.75
C PHE A 214 -22.14 -12.92 -27.87
N ASP A 215 -21.91 -13.35 -29.10
CA ASP A 215 -21.18 -14.59 -29.36
C ASP A 215 -19.67 -14.37 -29.10
N HIS A 216 -19.21 -14.82 -27.93
CA HIS A 216 -17.79 -14.81 -27.58
C HIS A 216 -16.98 -15.95 -28.25
N ALA A 217 -17.55 -16.74 -29.17
CA ALA A 217 -16.81 -17.77 -29.91
C ALA A 217 -15.57 -17.21 -30.62
N ALA A 218 -15.59 -15.94 -31.04
CA ALA A 218 -14.47 -15.28 -31.71
C ALA A 218 -13.25 -14.98 -30.80
N ASN A 219 -13.41 -15.00 -29.46
CA ASN A 219 -12.34 -14.68 -28.49
C ASN A 219 -11.77 -15.92 -27.78
N ARG A 220 -12.00 -17.12 -28.32
CA ARG A 220 -11.44 -18.35 -27.74
C ARG A 220 -9.94 -18.42 -27.98
N LEU A 221 -9.18 -18.16 -26.92
CA LEU A 221 -7.76 -18.49 -26.85
C LEU A 221 -7.60 -19.99 -26.57
N ASP A 222 -6.69 -20.63 -27.30
CA ASP A 222 -6.28 -22.00 -26.99
C ASP A 222 -5.58 -22.04 -25.61
N ARG A 223 -5.66 -23.17 -24.90
CA ARG A 223 -5.11 -23.35 -23.54
C ARG A 223 -3.66 -22.88 -23.40
N PRO A 224 -2.71 -23.29 -24.27
CA PRO A 224 -1.34 -22.77 -24.22
C PRO A 224 -1.23 -21.27 -24.52
N ALA A 225 -2.06 -20.72 -25.41
CA ALA A 225 -2.08 -19.30 -25.72
C ALA A 225 -2.62 -18.47 -24.53
N TYR A 226 -3.63 -18.97 -23.84
CA TYR A 226 -4.18 -18.37 -22.62
C TYR A 226 -3.15 -18.32 -21.49
N LEU A 227 -2.42 -19.42 -21.26
CA LEU A 227 -1.37 -19.47 -20.23
C LEU A 227 -0.23 -18.50 -20.53
N LYS A 228 0.16 -18.39 -21.81
CA LYS A 228 1.16 -17.40 -22.26
C LYS A 228 0.70 -15.96 -22.10
N ALA A 229 -0.61 -15.69 -22.23
CA ALA A 229 -1.18 -14.37 -22.02
C ALA A 229 -1.21 -13.98 -20.53
N LEU A 230 -1.53 -14.93 -19.64
CA LEU A 230 -1.53 -14.72 -18.19
C LEU A 230 -0.12 -14.55 -17.62
N VAL A 231 0.83 -15.33 -18.13
CA VAL A 231 2.24 -15.31 -17.70
C VAL A 231 3.09 -15.03 -18.93
N PRO A 232 3.25 -13.76 -19.32
CA PRO A 232 4.11 -13.42 -20.45
C PRO A 232 5.54 -13.87 -20.13
N PRO A 233 6.25 -14.53 -21.07
CA PRO A 233 7.63 -14.90 -20.85
C PRO A 233 8.47 -13.63 -20.64
N PRO A 234 9.52 -13.68 -19.80
CA PRO A 234 10.45 -12.57 -19.69
C PRO A 234 10.95 -12.24 -21.08
N ALA A 235 10.95 -10.94 -21.44
CA ALA A 235 11.37 -10.50 -22.76
C ALA A 235 12.71 -11.16 -23.10
N SER A 236 12.71 -12.09 -24.06
CA SER A 236 13.95 -12.68 -24.55
C SER A 236 14.82 -11.52 -24.99
N ALA A 237 16.03 -11.41 -24.41
CA ALA A 237 16.99 -10.38 -24.75
C ALA A 237 17.06 -10.22 -26.28
N ALA A 238 16.43 -9.17 -26.78
CA ALA A 238 16.48 -8.81 -28.19
C ALA A 238 17.96 -8.57 -28.50
N GLY A 239 18.47 -9.35 -29.45
CA GLY A 239 19.89 -9.46 -29.75
C GLY A 239 20.58 -8.12 -29.94
N TYR A 240 21.73 -7.97 -29.31
CA TYR A 240 22.76 -7.06 -29.77
C TYR A 240 23.16 -7.48 -31.20
N PRO A 241 23.07 -6.60 -32.20
CA PRO A 241 23.60 -6.92 -33.51
C PRO A 241 25.11 -6.67 -33.47
N GLY A 242 25.90 -7.73 -33.64
CA GLY A 242 27.29 -7.61 -34.08
C GLY A 242 28.31 -8.32 -33.21
N ALA A 243 28.64 -9.56 -33.57
CA ALA A 243 30.02 -10.04 -33.57
C ALA A 243 30.13 -11.34 -34.38
N GLY A 244 30.76 -11.23 -35.56
CA GLY A 244 31.75 -12.17 -36.07
C GLY A 244 31.33 -13.61 -36.38
N ALA A 245 31.18 -13.87 -37.68
CA ALA A 245 31.31 -15.21 -38.25
C ALA A 245 32.77 -15.70 -38.15
N ALA A 246 32.99 -16.92 -37.69
CA ALA A 246 34.10 -17.80 -38.09
C ALA A 246 33.77 -19.25 -37.69
N GLY A 247 33.81 -20.17 -38.65
CA GLY A 247 33.29 -21.53 -38.52
C GLY A 247 34.24 -22.57 -37.92
N ALA A 248 33.71 -23.78 -37.75
CA ALA A 248 34.43 -25.05 -37.80
C ALA A 248 33.43 -26.21 -37.95
N GLU A 249 33.78 -27.15 -38.81
CA GLU A 249 32.98 -28.29 -39.26
C GLU A 249 32.99 -29.50 -38.29
N ALA A 250 32.02 -30.38 -38.55
CA ALA A 250 32.05 -31.85 -38.46
C ALA A 250 31.98 -32.57 -37.09
N GLY A 251 30.98 -33.47 -37.01
CA GLY A 251 31.20 -34.84 -36.51
C GLY A 251 30.30 -35.36 -35.38
N GLY A 252 29.47 -36.36 -35.68
CA GLY A 252 29.42 -37.61 -34.88
C GLY A 252 28.44 -37.73 -33.69
N LEU A 253 27.31 -38.39 -33.95
CA LEU A 253 26.67 -39.48 -33.20
C LEU A 253 26.77 -39.60 -31.65
N ALA A 254 25.57 -39.79 -31.08
CA ALA A 254 25.17 -40.70 -29.99
C ALA A 254 25.30 -40.28 -28.51
N GLY A 255 24.14 -40.30 -27.82
CA GLY A 255 23.99 -40.99 -26.53
C GLY A 255 23.59 -40.14 -25.31
N ALA A 256 22.62 -40.70 -24.55
CA ALA A 256 22.17 -40.36 -23.19
C ALA A 256 21.29 -39.10 -23.05
N ALA A 257 19.96 -39.22 -22.93
CA ALA A 257 19.21 -39.67 -21.73
C ALA A 257 19.52 -38.81 -20.49
N GLY A 258 18.52 -38.03 -20.04
CA GLY A 258 18.58 -37.32 -18.77
C GLY A 258 17.66 -36.10 -18.70
N ALA A 259 16.35 -36.33 -18.59
CA ALA A 259 15.44 -35.32 -18.06
C ALA A 259 15.80 -35.05 -16.58
N PRO A 260 15.89 -33.80 -16.11
CA PRO A 260 15.72 -33.54 -14.69
C PRO A 260 14.22 -33.41 -14.44
N GLY A 261 13.65 -34.52 -13.99
CA GLY A 261 12.34 -34.54 -13.38
C GLY A 261 12.35 -33.67 -12.12
N ALA A 262 11.27 -32.94 -11.95
CA ALA A 262 10.89 -32.33 -10.70
C ALA A 262 10.86 -33.41 -9.62
N ALA A 263 11.80 -33.34 -8.68
CA ALA A 263 11.72 -34.02 -7.42
C ALA A 263 11.30 -33.00 -6.37
N ALA A 264 10.01 -33.05 -6.03
CA ALA A 264 9.55 -32.58 -4.74
C ALA A 264 10.32 -33.33 -3.66
N ALA A 265 11.04 -32.61 -2.80
CA ALA A 265 11.62 -33.17 -1.59
C ALA A 265 11.46 -32.16 -0.46
N SER A 266 10.39 -32.35 0.30
CA SER A 266 10.29 -31.89 1.69
C SER A 266 11.38 -32.59 2.52
N ALA A 267 12.41 -31.85 2.93
CA ALA A 267 13.30 -32.26 4.03
C ALA A 267 14.07 -31.03 4.57
N SER A 268 13.81 -30.69 5.83
CA SER A 268 14.61 -29.81 6.70
C SER A 268 15.07 -28.46 6.13
N GLY A 269 14.44 -27.38 6.57
CA GLY A 269 14.91 -25.99 6.40
C GLY A 269 16.19 -25.70 7.19
N ALA A 270 17.29 -26.36 6.85
CA ALA A 270 18.63 -26.04 7.32
C ALA A 270 19.37 -25.35 6.17
N LEU A 271 19.86 -24.13 6.42
CA LEU A 271 20.81 -23.45 5.53
C LEU A 271 21.98 -24.40 5.20
N SER A 272 22.46 -24.35 3.96
CA SER A 272 23.75 -24.96 3.63
C SER A 272 24.84 -24.35 4.53
N GLU A 273 25.79 -25.16 5.00
CA GLU A 273 26.87 -24.71 5.90
C GLU A 273 27.70 -23.56 5.28
N ALA A 274 27.76 -23.53 3.95
CA ALA A 274 28.36 -22.45 3.17
C ALA A 274 27.56 -21.13 3.28
N THR A 275 26.22 -21.17 3.19
CA THR A 275 25.38 -19.99 3.41
C THR A 275 25.46 -19.51 4.86
N ARG A 276 25.46 -20.43 5.84
CA ARG A 276 25.51 -20.10 7.26
C ARG A 276 26.81 -19.36 7.65
N SER A 277 27.93 -19.72 7.02
CA SER A 277 29.23 -19.07 7.25
C SER A 277 29.41 -17.74 6.49
N ALA A 278 28.79 -17.58 5.32
CA ALA A 278 28.90 -16.35 4.51
C ALA A 278 27.90 -15.23 4.90
N LEU A 279 26.78 -15.60 5.51
CA LEU A 279 25.71 -14.67 5.94
C LEU A 279 26.20 -13.59 6.94
N PRO A 280 26.94 -13.91 8.02
CA PRO A 280 27.37 -12.90 8.98
C PRO A 280 28.34 -11.86 8.40
N ALA A 281 29.21 -12.23 7.45
CA ALA A 281 30.12 -11.28 6.81
C ALA A 281 29.35 -10.29 5.92
N SER A 282 28.37 -10.79 5.17
CA SER A 282 27.53 -9.99 4.26
C SER A 282 26.60 -9.05 5.03
N LEU A 283 26.01 -9.51 6.14
CA LEU A 283 25.19 -8.66 7.01
C LEU A 283 26.03 -7.61 7.75
N LYS A 284 27.25 -7.93 8.20
CA LYS A 284 28.15 -6.91 8.79
C LYS A 284 28.49 -5.79 7.80
N ALA A 285 28.60 -6.09 6.51
CA ALA A 285 28.78 -5.07 5.48
C ALA A 285 27.53 -4.19 5.32
N LEU A 286 26.33 -4.81 5.29
CA LEU A 286 25.05 -4.09 5.24
C LEU A 286 24.90 -3.13 6.44
N PHE A 287 25.12 -3.63 7.65
CA PHE A 287 24.91 -2.84 8.88
C PHE A 287 25.98 -1.77 9.13
N LYS A 288 27.09 -1.77 8.38
CA LYS A 288 28.03 -0.64 8.36
C LYS A 288 27.48 0.55 7.57
N GLU A 289 26.71 0.30 6.51
CA GLU A 289 26.11 1.34 5.67
C GLU A 289 24.71 1.75 6.18
N HIS A 290 23.94 0.79 6.69
CA HIS A 290 22.57 0.99 7.15
C HIS A 290 22.36 0.44 8.56
N THR A 291 22.16 1.32 9.53
CA THR A 291 22.03 0.94 10.96
C THR A 291 20.67 0.36 11.33
N VAL A 292 19.67 0.55 10.47
CA VAL A 292 18.31 0.05 10.61
C VAL A 292 17.85 -0.52 9.27
N CYS A 293 17.54 -1.81 9.21
CA CYS A 293 17.22 -2.50 7.96
C CYS A 293 15.87 -3.21 8.02
N SER A 294 15.05 -3.06 6.97
CA SER A 294 13.85 -3.89 6.80
C SER A 294 14.22 -5.27 6.24
N MET A 295 13.30 -6.25 6.34
CA MET A 295 13.46 -7.56 5.71
C MET A 295 13.65 -7.48 4.19
N ALA A 296 13.02 -6.50 3.54
CA ALA A 296 13.16 -6.26 2.10
C ALA A 296 14.58 -5.74 1.77
N ASN A 297 15.13 -4.84 2.58
CA ASN A 297 16.49 -4.34 2.40
C ASN A 297 17.53 -5.44 2.59
N VAL A 298 17.32 -6.32 3.59
CA VAL A 298 18.20 -7.48 3.81
C VAL A 298 18.19 -8.39 2.57
N ARG A 299 17.03 -8.67 1.97
CA ARG A 299 16.96 -9.45 0.72
C ARG A 299 17.64 -8.75 -0.45
N SER A 300 17.34 -7.47 -0.66
CA SER A 300 17.94 -6.69 -1.74
C SER A 300 19.47 -6.61 -1.63
N TRP A 301 20.00 -6.59 -0.41
CA TRP A 301 21.43 -6.60 -0.17
C TRP A 301 22.06 -7.98 -0.35
N LEU A 302 21.36 -9.04 0.05
CA LEU A 302 21.83 -10.41 -0.19
C LEU A 302 21.82 -10.77 -1.68
N ASP A 303 20.96 -10.14 -2.47
CA ASP A 303 20.91 -10.28 -3.93
C ASP A 303 21.94 -9.38 -4.66
N SER A 304 22.40 -8.31 -4.02
CA SER A 304 23.33 -7.36 -4.64
C SER A 304 24.78 -7.88 -4.73
N ALA A 305 25.55 -7.27 -5.64
CA ALA A 305 26.93 -7.66 -5.99
C ALA A 305 27.94 -7.78 -4.83
N PRO A 306 27.88 -7.01 -3.71
CA PRO A 306 28.82 -7.16 -2.60
C PRO A 306 28.56 -8.39 -1.71
N ALA A 307 27.42 -9.08 -1.82
CA ALA A 307 27.17 -10.31 -1.08
C ALA A 307 27.89 -11.50 -1.73
N ALA A 308 28.51 -12.34 -0.88
CA ALA A 308 29.16 -13.57 -1.35
C ALA A 308 28.14 -14.46 -2.09
N ALA A 309 28.56 -15.16 -3.15
CA ALA A 309 27.65 -16.00 -3.95
C ALA A 309 26.86 -17.01 -3.09
N ALA A 310 27.45 -17.51 -2.00
CA ALA A 310 26.80 -18.40 -1.03
C ALA A 310 25.72 -17.71 -0.16
N ALA A 311 25.76 -16.39 -0.01
CA ALA A 311 24.76 -15.60 0.72
C ALA A 311 23.53 -15.26 -0.13
N ARG A 312 23.62 -15.34 -1.47
CA ARG A 312 22.46 -15.19 -2.38
C ARG A 312 21.44 -16.32 -2.19
N GLU A 313 21.89 -17.51 -1.82
CA GLU A 313 21.02 -18.65 -1.50
C GLU A 313 20.06 -18.31 -0.34
N ALA A 314 20.50 -17.48 0.63
CA ALA A 314 19.65 -17.03 1.73
C ALA A 314 18.53 -16.07 1.28
N ALA A 315 18.70 -15.34 0.18
CA ALA A 315 17.68 -14.42 -0.33
C ALA A 315 16.45 -15.16 -0.88
N LEU A 316 16.64 -16.38 -1.38
CA LEU A 316 15.60 -17.24 -1.97
C LEU A 316 14.77 -18.01 -0.91
N LEU A 317 15.16 -17.94 0.36
CA LEU A 317 14.45 -18.62 1.44
C LEU A 317 13.11 -17.94 1.78
N PRO A 318 12.11 -18.71 2.26
CA PRO A 318 10.87 -18.14 2.78
C PRO A 318 11.14 -17.24 3.99
N ASP A 319 10.33 -16.20 4.17
CA ASP A 319 10.54 -15.12 5.15
C ASP A 319 10.83 -15.64 6.56
N LYS A 320 10.12 -16.69 6.98
CA LYS A 320 10.29 -17.31 8.29
C LYS A 320 11.69 -17.92 8.47
N ALA A 321 12.19 -18.67 7.48
CA ALA A 321 13.49 -19.31 7.54
C ALA A 321 14.64 -18.28 7.46
N LEU A 322 14.49 -17.23 6.65
CA LEU A 322 15.45 -16.13 6.58
C LEU A 322 15.48 -15.34 7.90
N HIS A 323 14.33 -15.11 8.53
CA HIS A 323 14.24 -14.45 9.83
C HIS A 323 14.93 -15.27 10.94
N GLU A 324 14.66 -16.57 11.00
CA GLU A 324 15.32 -17.50 11.94
C GLU A 324 16.84 -17.52 11.73
N ALA A 325 17.31 -17.53 10.47
CA ALA A 325 18.73 -17.49 10.13
C ALA A 325 19.41 -16.18 10.53
N VAL A 326 18.74 -15.03 10.37
CA VAL A 326 19.27 -13.71 10.75
C VAL A 326 19.33 -13.57 12.28
N ILE A 327 18.31 -14.03 13.01
CA ILE A 327 18.30 -14.00 14.48
C ILE A 327 19.34 -14.96 15.07
N ALA A 328 19.52 -16.14 14.47
CA ALA A 328 20.47 -17.16 14.95
C ALA A 328 21.94 -16.68 14.95
N LEU A 329 22.26 -15.60 14.23
CA LEU A 329 23.59 -14.98 14.23
C LEU A 329 23.88 -14.15 15.49
N GLY A 330 22.85 -13.77 16.26
CA GLY A 330 22.99 -13.04 17.53
C GLY A 330 23.55 -11.62 17.41
N THR A 331 23.79 -11.12 16.19
CA THR A 331 24.32 -9.78 15.91
C THR A 331 23.23 -8.70 15.86
N VAL A 332 21.99 -9.09 15.63
CA VAL A 332 20.86 -8.23 15.28
C VAL A 332 19.65 -8.62 16.11
N SER A 333 18.93 -7.63 16.66
CA SER A 333 17.60 -7.81 17.25
C SER A 333 16.51 -7.38 16.27
N SER A 334 15.44 -8.15 16.19
CA SER A 334 14.25 -7.79 15.43
C SER A 334 13.27 -7.01 16.31
N LEU A 335 13.02 -5.75 15.96
CA LEU A 335 12.08 -4.86 16.65
C LEU A 335 11.01 -4.41 15.65
N HIS A 336 9.75 -4.71 15.92
CA HIS A 336 8.61 -4.23 15.11
C HIS A 336 8.79 -4.38 13.58
N ARG A 337 9.25 -5.56 13.11
CA ARG A 337 9.51 -5.90 11.69
C ARG A 337 10.73 -5.22 11.06
N VAL A 338 11.62 -4.67 11.88
CA VAL A 338 12.86 -4.03 11.47
C VAL A 338 14.02 -4.65 12.25
N TYR A 339 15.17 -4.76 11.59
CA TYR A 339 16.40 -5.32 12.15
C TYR A 339 17.32 -4.19 12.62
N VAL A 340 17.71 -4.23 13.90
CA VAL A 340 18.61 -3.26 14.53
C VAL A 340 19.84 -3.99 15.05
N LEU A 341 21.01 -3.42 14.83
CA LEU A 341 22.27 -3.99 15.29
C LEU A 341 22.41 -3.83 16.81
N ASN A 342 22.79 -4.89 17.53
CA ASN A 342 22.92 -4.83 19.00
C ASN A 342 24.23 -4.20 19.46
N LYS A 343 25.28 -4.26 18.64
CA LYS A 343 26.61 -3.73 18.95
C LYS A 343 27.20 -3.05 17.73
N THR A 344 27.53 -1.77 17.85
CA THR A 344 28.18 -0.99 16.79
C THR A 344 29.70 -0.98 16.89
N GLY A 345 30.27 -1.49 17.98
CA GLY A 345 31.72 -1.55 18.20
C GLY A 345 32.31 -0.31 18.89
N ASP A 346 31.45 0.64 19.27
CA ASP A 346 31.81 1.83 20.06
C ASP A 346 31.48 1.54 21.55
N GLU A 347 32.50 1.29 22.38
CA GLU A 347 32.34 0.90 23.81
C GLU A 347 31.53 1.89 24.65
N LYS A 348 31.46 3.16 24.23
CA LYS A 348 30.73 4.23 24.94
C LYS A 348 29.27 4.36 24.53
N THR A 349 28.89 3.93 23.32
CA THR A 349 27.51 4.09 22.80
C THR A 349 26.74 2.79 22.77
N ASP A 350 27.42 1.63 22.77
CA ASP A 350 26.77 0.32 22.79
C ASP A 350 25.91 0.08 24.06
N PRO A 351 26.31 0.54 25.28
CA PRO A 351 25.43 0.49 26.45
C PRO A 351 24.14 1.31 26.28
N LEU A 352 24.24 2.50 25.67
CA LEU A 352 23.08 3.36 25.42
C LEU A 352 22.16 2.77 24.35
N ARG A 353 22.75 2.14 23.32
CA ARG A 353 22.02 1.43 22.28
C ARG A 353 21.19 0.29 22.86
N LYS A 354 21.75 -0.47 23.81
CA LYS A 354 21.02 -1.53 24.51
C LYS A 354 19.80 -1.01 25.26
N LEU A 355 19.91 0.14 25.93
CA LEU A 355 18.78 0.78 26.62
C LEU A 355 17.68 1.25 25.66
N VAL A 356 18.05 1.81 24.50
CA VAL A 356 17.08 2.19 23.47
C VAL A 356 16.34 0.97 22.92
N VAL A 357 17.06 -0.13 22.67
CA VAL A 357 16.48 -1.40 22.20
C VAL A 357 15.51 -1.96 23.25
N GLU A 358 15.91 -2.02 24.52
CA GLU A 358 15.05 -2.50 25.63
C GLU A 358 13.78 -1.66 25.79
N LEU A 359 13.90 -0.34 25.67
CA LEU A 359 12.75 0.57 25.74
C LEU A 359 11.79 0.36 24.56
N LEU A 360 12.33 0.07 23.38
CA LEU A 360 11.56 -0.20 22.16
C LEU A 360 11.00 -1.62 22.08
N GLU A 361 11.52 -2.59 22.85
CA GLU A 361 10.91 -3.92 22.99
C GLU A 361 9.60 -3.86 23.79
N GLY A 362 9.53 -2.95 24.78
CA GLY A 362 8.33 -2.74 25.60
C GLY A 362 7.32 -1.75 25.03
N LYS A 363 7.75 -0.81 24.17
CA LYS A 363 6.91 0.28 23.64
C LYS A 363 7.28 0.65 22.20
N GLU A 364 6.28 0.93 21.37
CA GLU A 364 6.47 1.33 19.96
C GLU A 364 7.12 2.72 19.78
N SER A 365 7.11 3.55 20.82
CA SER A 365 7.74 4.87 20.85
C SER A 365 8.06 5.27 22.28
N PHE A 366 8.98 6.22 22.44
CA PHE A 366 9.35 6.73 23.76
C PHE A 366 9.61 8.24 23.76
N LYS A 367 9.43 8.84 24.94
CA LYS A 367 9.81 10.23 25.21
C LYS A 367 11.22 10.30 25.81
N ARG A 368 11.88 11.45 25.64
CA ARG A 368 13.20 11.70 26.25
C ARG A 368 13.20 11.52 27.77
N SER A 369 12.11 11.86 28.46
CA SER A 369 11.97 11.65 29.90
C SER A 369 12.05 10.16 30.28
N GLU A 370 11.35 9.30 29.54
CA GLU A 370 11.32 7.85 29.80
C GLU A 370 12.70 7.21 29.58
N PHE A 371 13.43 7.68 28.57
CA PHE A 371 14.82 7.26 28.37
C PHE A 371 15.72 7.68 29.53
N ASN A 372 15.59 8.92 30.02
CA ASN A 372 16.37 9.42 31.15
C ASN A 372 16.05 8.64 32.44
N ASP A 373 14.80 8.26 32.64
CA ASP A 373 14.36 7.45 33.79
C ASP A 373 14.98 6.04 33.73
N LEU A 374 14.97 5.41 32.54
CA LEU A 374 15.59 4.10 32.36
C LEU A 374 17.11 4.16 32.54
N ALA A 375 17.77 5.17 31.98
CA ALA A 375 19.21 5.35 32.15
C ALA A 375 19.61 5.59 33.62
N ARG A 376 18.76 6.27 34.40
CA ARG A 376 18.94 6.45 35.85
C ARG A 376 18.82 5.13 36.60
N THR A 377 17.85 4.28 36.25
CA THR A 377 17.69 2.93 36.84
C THR A 377 18.92 2.05 36.56
N HIS A 378 19.55 2.19 35.40
CA HIS A 378 20.78 1.48 35.05
C HIS A 378 22.07 2.18 35.52
N ASN A 379 21.96 3.26 36.31
CA ASN A 379 23.10 4.03 36.83
C ASN A 379 24.07 4.55 35.76
N MET A 380 23.55 4.88 34.58
CA MET A 380 24.34 5.31 33.42
C MET A 380 24.27 6.82 33.24
N THR A 381 25.43 7.44 33.00
CA THR A 381 25.54 8.84 32.59
C THR A 381 25.97 8.92 31.13
N PHE A 382 25.41 9.87 30.39
CA PHE A 382 25.69 10.08 28.97
C PHE A 382 25.63 11.55 28.62
N THR A 383 26.37 11.93 27.58
CA THR A 383 26.29 13.29 27.03
C THR A 383 25.12 13.41 26.06
N GLU A 384 24.59 14.62 25.89
CA GLU A 384 23.52 14.90 24.92
C GLU A 384 23.94 14.56 23.48
N SER A 385 25.23 14.71 23.15
CA SER A 385 25.79 14.30 21.87
C SER A 385 25.75 12.78 21.66
N GLN A 386 26.03 11.99 22.70
CA GLN A 386 25.97 10.52 22.64
C GLN A 386 24.52 10.04 22.49
N TYR A 387 23.59 10.63 23.26
CA TYR A 387 22.17 10.35 23.15
C TYR A 387 21.65 10.63 21.74
N ASN A 388 21.90 11.83 21.22
CA ASN A 388 21.44 12.21 19.88
C ASN A 388 22.07 11.35 18.79
N LYS A 389 23.34 10.95 18.92
CA LYS A 389 24.00 10.03 17.98
C LYS A 389 23.29 8.67 17.96
N VAL A 390 23.03 8.06 19.12
CA VAL A 390 22.40 6.73 19.21
C VAL A 390 20.93 6.76 18.82
N VAL A 391 20.18 7.76 19.28
CA VAL A 391 18.74 7.84 19.03
C VAL A 391 18.45 8.23 17.59
N LYS A 392 19.18 9.19 16.98
CA LYS A 392 19.01 9.49 15.54
C LYS A 392 19.49 8.36 14.64
N ASP A 393 20.30 7.45 15.15
CA ASP A 393 20.73 6.28 14.39
C ASP A 393 19.57 5.29 14.22
N ILE A 394 18.87 4.97 15.31
CA ILE A 394 17.82 3.94 15.39
C ILE A 394 16.41 4.51 15.11
N CYS A 395 16.17 5.75 15.52
CA CYS A 395 14.85 6.37 15.59
C CYS A 395 14.76 7.65 14.74
N GLU A 396 13.54 7.99 14.36
CA GLU A 396 13.14 9.28 13.79
C GLU A 396 12.33 10.08 14.81
N SER A 397 12.53 11.40 14.83
CA SER A 397 11.77 12.30 15.71
C SER A 397 10.45 12.66 15.03
N LYS A 398 9.33 12.43 15.73
CA LYS A 398 8.00 12.91 15.33
C LYS A 398 7.44 13.75 16.47
N GLY A 399 7.70 15.06 16.42
CA GLY A 399 7.34 15.97 17.50
C GLY A 399 8.16 15.68 18.76
N ASN A 400 7.48 15.37 19.87
CA ASN A 400 8.11 15.15 21.18
C ASN A 400 8.35 13.66 21.51
N THR A 401 8.16 12.76 20.54
CA THR A 401 8.36 11.31 20.69
C THR A 401 9.32 10.79 19.63
N TRP A 402 10.09 9.77 20.02
CA TRP A 402 10.99 9.04 19.14
C TRP A 402 10.32 7.74 18.69
N HIS A 403 10.33 7.49 17.38
CA HIS A 403 9.78 6.30 16.77
C HIS A 403 10.89 5.54 16.07
N ILE A 404 10.83 4.21 16.07
CA ILE A 404 11.80 3.40 15.30
C ILE A 404 11.75 3.80 13.83
N LYS A 405 12.91 3.93 13.17
CA LYS A 405 12.92 4.19 11.73
C LYS A 405 12.27 3.02 11.01
N ASN A 406 11.32 3.34 10.15
CA ASN A 406 10.93 2.39 9.11
C ASN A 406 12.19 2.17 8.27
N GLY A 407 12.66 0.93 8.12
CA GLY A 407 13.84 0.59 7.34
C GLY A 407 13.68 0.84 5.83
N ALA A 408 13.04 1.95 5.45
CA ALA A 408 12.77 2.45 4.11
C ALA A 408 13.72 3.60 3.72
N SER A 409 14.73 3.92 4.55
CA SER A 409 15.84 4.77 4.13
C SER A 409 16.54 4.06 2.96
N GLY A 410 16.29 4.59 1.76
CA GLY A 410 16.54 3.92 0.48
C GLY A 410 17.91 3.27 0.38
N LEU A 411 17.88 2.00 -0.01
CA LEU A 411 18.89 1.38 -0.86
C LEU A 411 18.50 1.66 -2.31
#